data_AF-A0A8J3IV43-F1
#
_entry.id   AF-A0A8J3IV43-F1
#
_cell.length_a   1.000
_cell.length_b   1.000
_cell.length_c   1.000
_cell.angle_alpha   90.00
_cell.angle_beta   90.00
_cell.angle_gamma   90.00
#
_symmetry.space_group_name_H-M   'P 1'
#
loop_
_entity.id
_entity.type
_entity.pdbx_description
1 polymer ?
#
loop_
_entity_poly.entity_id
_entity_poly.type
_entity_poly.pdbx_seq_one_letter_code
_entity_poly.pdbx_strand_id
1 'polypeptide(L)'
;MRGPKPAVLALSEREREALEALVRKHSMPQQIAQRGRMILLAAEGKSNAQIARELGACVDTVRSWRMRWLGWQKLSLDDFSVSERLSDTPRPGRPPQITTEQFCQLIAFACEQPKERPITHWTGREIAEEVMQRGIIKYISPRHASRLLKKGMSSPI
;
A
#
# COMPACT_ATOMS: atom_id res chain seq x y z
N MET A 1 31.78 15.83 -1.03
CA MET A 1 31.92 14.46 -1.56
C MET A 1 31.00 14.29 -2.77
N ARG A 2 31.50 13.77 -3.90
CA ARG A 2 30.63 13.38 -5.04
C ARG A 2 29.86 12.13 -4.61
N GLY A 3 28.54 12.23 -4.52
CA GLY A 3 27.67 11.07 -4.34
C GLY A 3 27.74 10.11 -5.55
N PRO A 4 27.20 8.89 -5.43
CA PRO A 4 27.21 7.90 -6.50
C PRO A 4 26.58 8.47 -7.78
N LYS A 5 27.15 8.09 -8.94
CA LYS A 5 26.63 8.52 -10.24
C LYS A 5 25.16 8.08 -10.37
N PRO A 6 24.24 8.99 -10.72
CA PRO A 6 22.84 8.63 -10.87
C PRO A 6 22.67 7.65 -12.04
N ALA A 7 21.70 6.74 -11.93
CA ALA A 7 21.31 5.88 -13.04
C ALA A 7 20.88 6.71 -14.24
N VAL A 8 21.32 6.31 -15.43
CA VAL A 8 20.93 6.96 -16.69
C VAL A 8 19.44 6.71 -16.89
N LEU A 9 18.69 7.79 -17.14
CA LEU A 9 17.27 7.74 -17.42
C LEU A 9 17.07 8.31 -18.83
N ALA A 10 16.58 7.49 -19.74
CA ALA A 10 16.18 7.90 -21.08
C ALA A 10 14.66 7.70 -21.20
N LEU A 11 13.97 8.66 -21.78
CA LEU A 11 12.53 8.60 -22.03
C LEU A 11 12.29 8.32 -23.51
N SER A 12 11.32 7.47 -23.83
CA SER A 12 10.76 7.46 -25.18
C SER A 12 9.97 8.75 -25.44
N GLU A 13 9.71 9.06 -26.71
CA GLU A 13 8.93 10.25 -27.07
C GLU A 13 7.54 10.23 -26.41
N ARG A 14 6.86 9.07 -26.48
CA ARG A 14 5.55 8.86 -25.85
C ARG A 14 5.58 9.07 -24.34
N GLU A 15 6.65 8.64 -23.65
CA GLU A 15 6.82 8.87 -22.22
C GLU A 15 7.06 10.35 -21.89
N ARG A 16 7.88 11.03 -22.70
CA ARG A 16 8.17 12.46 -22.55
C ARG A 16 6.91 13.29 -22.73
N GLU A 17 6.19 13.10 -23.83
CA GLU A 17 4.94 13.82 -24.11
C GLU A 17 3.92 13.62 -22.99
N ALA A 18 3.75 12.37 -22.52
CA ALA A 18 2.81 12.04 -21.46
C ALA A 18 3.20 12.67 -20.11
N LEU A 19 4.50 12.69 -19.76
CA LEU A 19 5.01 13.38 -18.58
C LEU A 19 4.81 14.89 -18.66
N GLU A 20 5.11 15.51 -19.80
CA GLU A 20 4.92 16.95 -20.00
C GLU A 20 3.44 17.35 -19.92
N ALA A 21 2.55 16.59 -20.56
CA ALA A 21 1.11 16.79 -20.48
C ALA A 21 0.59 16.68 -19.04
N LEU A 22 1.06 15.67 -18.30
CA LEU A 22 0.70 15.47 -16.90
C LEU A 22 1.19 16.61 -16.00
N VAL A 23 2.42 17.11 -16.20
CA VAL A 23 2.98 18.22 -15.40
C VAL A 23 2.27 19.54 -15.68
N ARG A 24 1.77 19.76 -16.90
CA ARG A 24 1.01 20.97 -17.28
C ARG A 24 -0.43 20.97 -16.80
N LYS A 25 -1.01 19.79 -16.51
CA LYS A 25 -2.43 19.67 -16.15
C LYS A 25 -2.73 20.25 -14.76
N HIS A 26 -3.54 21.30 -14.72
CA HIS A 26 -3.87 22.04 -13.49
C HIS A 26 -4.59 21.22 -12.40
N SER A 27 -5.34 20.18 -12.77
CA SER A 27 -6.06 19.33 -11.81
C SER A 27 -5.20 18.21 -11.20
N MET A 28 -3.92 18.12 -11.56
CA MET A 28 -3.06 17.07 -11.03
C MET A 28 -2.60 17.37 -9.60
N PRO A 29 -2.62 16.36 -8.71
CA PRO A 29 -2.03 16.50 -7.39
C PRO A 29 -0.59 17.01 -7.49
N GLN A 30 -0.27 18.06 -6.74
CA GLN A 30 1.03 18.74 -6.81
C GLN A 30 2.20 17.76 -6.65
N GLN A 31 2.05 16.75 -5.78
CA GLN A 31 3.08 15.73 -5.56
C GLN A 31 3.36 14.90 -6.82
N ILE A 32 2.32 14.52 -7.57
CA ILE A 32 2.46 13.77 -8.83
C ILE A 32 3.16 14.65 -9.88
N ALA A 33 2.75 15.91 -10.02
CA ALA A 33 3.40 16.85 -10.93
C ALA A 33 4.88 17.11 -10.54
N GLN A 34 5.18 17.24 -9.24
CA GLN A 34 6.55 17.42 -8.76
C GLN A 34 7.42 16.20 -9.08
N ARG A 35 6.90 14.98 -8.87
CA ARG A 35 7.58 13.73 -9.25
C ARG A 35 7.80 13.65 -10.76
N GLY A 36 6.82 14.05 -11.58
CA GLY A 36 6.96 14.14 -13.03
C GLY A 36 8.09 15.08 -13.47
N ARG A 37 8.20 16.26 -12.85
CA ARG A 37 9.31 17.20 -13.07
C ARG A 37 10.67 16.58 -12.71
N MET A 38 10.75 15.81 -11.62
CA MET A 38 11.99 15.10 -11.27
C MET A 38 12.45 14.16 -12.39
N ILE A 39 11.51 13.44 -13.03
CA ILE A 39 11.81 12.49 -14.11
C ILE A 39 12.22 13.22 -15.39
N LEU A 40 11.53 14.29 -15.77
CA LEU A 40 11.88 15.10 -16.95
C LEU A 40 13.30 15.67 -16.84
N LEU A 41 13.60 16.31 -15.71
CA LEU A 41 14.95 16.83 -15.44
C LEU A 41 16.00 15.72 -15.36
N ALA A 42 15.62 14.55 -14.87
CA ALA A 42 16.49 13.39 -14.87
C ALA A 42 16.81 12.89 -16.29
N ALA A 43 15.87 12.98 -17.22
CA ALA A 43 16.04 12.63 -18.63
C ALA A 43 16.90 13.64 -19.39
N GLU A 44 16.95 14.89 -18.95
CA GLU A 44 17.86 15.93 -19.43
C GLU A 44 19.32 15.73 -18.96
N GLY A 45 19.59 14.69 -18.16
CA GLY A 45 20.93 14.39 -17.66
C GLY A 45 21.31 15.11 -16.36
N LYS A 46 20.37 15.82 -15.70
CA LYS A 46 20.65 16.45 -14.41
C LYS A 46 20.92 15.40 -13.31
N SER A 47 21.87 15.70 -12.44
CA SER A 47 22.17 14.90 -11.26
C SER A 47 21.07 15.02 -10.20
N ASN A 48 20.94 14.02 -9.32
CA ASN A 48 19.95 14.06 -8.23
C ASN A 48 20.09 15.32 -7.35
N ALA A 49 21.32 15.79 -7.13
CA ALA A 49 21.60 16.99 -6.35
C ALA A 49 21.16 18.29 -7.05
N GLN A 50 21.34 18.37 -8.37
CA GLN A 50 20.85 19.51 -9.16
C GLN A 50 19.32 19.57 -9.14
N ILE A 51 18.67 18.44 -9.41
CA ILE A 51 17.20 18.33 -9.39
C ILE A 51 16.63 18.68 -8.01
N ALA A 52 17.24 18.15 -6.95
CA ALA A 52 16.84 18.43 -5.57
C ALA A 52 16.89 19.93 -5.25
N ARG A 53 17.97 20.61 -5.64
CA ARG A 53 18.13 22.05 -5.45
C ARG A 53 17.10 22.86 -6.24
N GLU A 54 16.86 22.48 -7.49
CA GLU A 54 15.93 23.18 -8.38
C GLU A 54 14.47 23.03 -7.96
N LEU A 55 14.09 21.86 -7.44
CA LEU A 55 12.70 21.56 -7.06
C LEU A 55 12.41 21.70 -5.56
N GLY A 56 13.40 22.10 -4.75
CA GLY A 56 13.27 22.19 -3.30
C GLY A 56 12.97 20.85 -2.61
N ALA A 57 13.52 19.75 -3.14
CA ALA A 57 13.28 18.39 -2.66
C ALA A 57 14.53 17.78 -2.00
N CYS A 58 14.35 16.71 -1.23
CA CYS A 58 15.48 15.91 -0.74
C CYS A 58 16.12 15.09 -1.88
N VAL A 59 17.45 14.98 -1.88
CA VAL A 59 18.21 14.18 -2.86
C VAL A 59 17.76 12.72 -2.87
N ASP A 60 17.45 12.15 -1.70
CA ASP A 60 16.97 10.78 -1.59
C ASP A 60 15.56 10.59 -2.18
N THR A 61 14.71 11.63 -2.12
CA THR A 61 13.41 11.63 -2.78
C THR A 61 13.58 11.54 -4.30
N VAL A 62 14.44 12.39 -4.86
CA VAL A 62 14.75 12.36 -6.31
C VAL A 62 15.32 11.01 -6.71
N ARG A 63 16.28 10.49 -5.93
CA ARG A 63 16.88 9.17 -6.18
C ARG A 63 15.82 8.07 -6.17
N SER A 64 14.92 8.08 -5.19
CA SER A 64 13.87 7.07 -5.04
C SER A 64 12.91 7.09 -6.22
N TRP A 65 12.45 8.27 -6.66
CA TRP A 65 11.55 8.38 -7.80
C TRP A 65 12.22 8.02 -9.12
N ARG A 66 13.50 8.39 -9.31
CA ARG A 66 14.28 7.97 -10.48
C ARG A 66 14.37 6.44 -10.57
N MET A 67 14.68 5.77 -9.46
CA MET A 67 14.74 4.30 -9.40
C MET A 67 13.37 3.65 -9.61
N ARG A 68 12.31 4.20 -9.00
CA ARG A 68 10.93 3.73 -9.22
C ARG A 68 10.54 3.82 -10.69
N TRP A 69 10.80 4.96 -11.34
CA TRP A 69 10.50 5.15 -12.76
C TRP A 69 11.21 4.12 -13.64
N LEU A 70 12.51 3.91 -13.42
CA LEU A 70 13.28 2.88 -14.14
C LEU A 70 12.73 1.47 -13.92
N GLY A 71 12.18 1.18 -12.74
CA GLY A 71 11.48 -0.08 -12.48
C GLY A 71 10.20 -0.23 -13.32
N TRP A 72 9.45 0.86 -13.49
CA TRP A 72 8.21 0.89 -14.26
C TRP A 72 8.41 0.93 -15.78
N GLN A 73 9.55 1.43 -16.28
CA GLN A 73 9.84 1.50 -17.72
C GLN A 73 9.83 0.14 -18.44
N LYS A 74 9.90 -0.96 -17.68
CA LYS A 74 9.78 -2.33 -18.24
C LYS A 74 8.35 -2.68 -18.66
N LEU A 75 7.35 -1.95 -18.18
CA LEU A 75 5.93 -2.18 -18.47
C LEU A 75 5.46 -1.18 -19.54
N SER A 76 4.40 -1.51 -20.28
CA SER A 76 3.83 -0.57 -21.26
C SER A 76 3.12 0.60 -20.56
N LEU A 77 3.05 1.75 -21.22
CA LEU A 77 2.19 2.86 -20.78
C LEU A 77 0.69 2.51 -20.90
N ASP A 78 0.35 1.49 -21.69
CA ASP A 78 -1.00 0.96 -21.82
C ASP A 78 -1.43 0.15 -20.59
N ASP A 79 -0.48 -0.52 -19.92
CA ASP A 79 -0.73 -1.29 -18.69
C ASP A 79 -0.73 -0.38 -17.45
N PHE A 80 0.18 0.60 -17.42
CA PHE A 80 0.36 1.53 -16.31
C PHE A 80 0.63 2.93 -16.83
N SER A 81 -0.35 3.81 -16.66
CA SER A 81 -0.25 5.22 -17.02
C SER A 81 0.87 5.93 -16.26
N VAL A 82 1.34 7.07 -16.79
CA VAL A 82 2.34 7.92 -16.13
C VAL A 82 1.89 8.31 -14.72
N SER A 83 0.61 8.62 -14.52
CA SER A 83 0.06 8.95 -13.20
C SER A 83 0.16 7.79 -12.21
N GLU A 84 -0.09 6.56 -12.65
CA GLU A 84 -0.01 5.37 -11.78
C GLU A 84 1.44 5.08 -11.39
N ARG A 85 2.37 5.20 -12.35
CA ARG A 85 3.82 5.05 -12.09
C ARG A 85 4.36 6.06 -11.09
N LEU A 86 3.77 7.26 -11.05
CA LEU A 86 4.14 8.35 -10.14
C LEU A 86 3.30 8.39 -8.84
N SER A 87 2.34 7.48 -8.70
CA SER A 87 1.50 7.36 -7.51
C SER A 87 2.20 6.53 -6.43
N ASP A 88 1.78 6.71 -5.18
CA ASP A 88 2.24 5.83 -4.10
C ASP A 88 1.51 4.49 -4.17
N THR A 89 2.26 3.41 -4.00
CA THR A 89 1.68 2.07 -3.88
C THR A 89 0.85 1.98 -2.61
N PRO A 90 -0.26 1.22 -2.61
CA PRO A 90 -1.02 0.94 -1.40
C PRO A 90 -0.10 0.50 -0.27
N ARG A 91 -0.17 1.21 0.87
CA ARG A 91 0.69 0.87 2.01
C ARG A 91 0.21 -0.49 2.55
N PRO A 92 1.09 -1.49 2.73
CA PRO A 92 0.70 -2.84 3.14
C PRO A 92 0.03 -2.92 4.53
N GLY A 93 -0.03 -1.81 5.25
CA GLY A 93 -0.61 -1.75 6.60
C GLY A 93 0.20 -2.55 7.61
N ARG A 94 -0.34 -2.69 8.83
CA ARG A 94 0.17 -3.66 9.80
C ARG A 94 -0.30 -5.04 9.39
N PRO A 95 0.59 -6.05 9.28
CA PRO A 95 0.17 -7.42 9.04
C PRO A 95 -0.90 -7.84 10.06
N PRO A 96 -1.98 -8.53 9.63
CA PRO A 96 -3.01 -8.97 10.54
C PRO A 96 -2.42 -9.95 11.56
N GLN A 97 -2.73 -9.76 12.84
CA GLN A 97 -2.27 -10.66 13.91
C GLN A 97 -3.07 -11.97 13.98
N ILE A 98 -4.26 -11.97 13.38
CA ILE A 98 -5.13 -13.14 13.26
C ILE A 98 -5.20 -13.45 11.78
N THR A 99 -4.80 -14.67 11.43
CA THR A 99 -4.79 -15.11 10.03
C THR A 99 -6.21 -15.26 9.50
N THR A 100 -6.36 -15.28 8.18
CA THR A 100 -7.66 -15.55 7.54
C THR A 100 -8.23 -16.89 8.00
N GLU A 101 -7.39 -17.91 8.14
CA GLU A 101 -7.82 -19.23 8.60
C GLU A 101 -8.33 -19.21 10.04
N GLN A 102 -7.61 -18.55 10.95
CA GLN A 102 -8.06 -18.36 12.34
C GLN A 102 -9.38 -17.58 12.41
N PHE A 103 -9.55 -16.58 11.53
CA PHE A 103 -10.79 -15.84 11.42
C PHE A 103 -11.95 -16.72 10.92
N CYS A 104 -11.73 -17.52 9.88
CA CYS A 104 -12.72 -18.46 9.36
C CYS A 104 -13.13 -19.49 10.42
N GLN A 105 -12.17 -20.07 11.15
CA GLN A 105 -12.44 -21.00 12.24
C GLN A 105 -13.25 -20.36 13.36
N LEU A 106 -12.93 -19.10 13.73
CA LEU A 106 -13.69 -18.33 14.71
C LEU A 106 -15.14 -18.09 14.25
N ILE A 107 -15.36 -17.70 12.99
CA ILE A 107 -16.70 -17.48 12.45
C ILE A 107 -17.49 -18.79 12.39
N ALA A 108 -16.89 -19.87 11.87
CA ALA A 108 -17.53 -21.17 11.78
C ALA A 108 -18.03 -21.65 13.16
N PHE A 109 -17.16 -21.55 14.17
CA PHE A 109 -17.51 -21.86 15.54
C PHE A 109 -18.63 -20.95 16.09
N ALA A 110 -18.57 -19.64 15.85
CA ALA A 110 -19.60 -18.72 16.31
C ALA A 110 -20.97 -18.94 15.63
N CYS A 111 -21.02 -19.68 14.51
CA CYS A 111 -22.26 -20.10 13.87
C CYS A 111 -22.82 -21.41 14.43
N GLU A 112 -22.03 -22.17 15.22
CA GLU A 112 -22.52 -23.36 15.93
C GLU A 112 -23.33 -22.97 17.16
N GLN A 113 -24.30 -23.80 17.56
CA GLN A 113 -24.99 -23.57 18.84
C GLN A 113 -24.07 -23.91 20.02
N PRO A 114 -24.04 -23.10 21.09
CA PRO A 114 -23.26 -23.37 22.30
C PRO A 114 -23.88 -24.52 23.11
N LYS A 115 -23.61 -25.76 22.70
CA LYS A 115 -24.21 -26.96 23.32
C LYS A 115 -23.60 -27.30 24.70
N GLU A 116 -22.36 -26.89 24.94
CA GLU A 116 -21.58 -27.25 26.13
C GLU A 116 -21.55 -26.14 27.19
N ARG A 117 -22.32 -25.06 27.01
CA ARG A 117 -22.36 -23.91 27.93
C ARG A 117 -23.81 -23.50 28.21
N PRO A 118 -24.13 -22.98 29.41
CA PRO A 118 -25.47 -22.52 29.77
C PRO A 118 -25.77 -21.13 29.17
N ILE A 119 -25.59 -20.98 27.85
CA ILE A 119 -25.72 -19.72 27.12
C ILE A 119 -26.60 -19.94 25.89
N THR A 120 -27.37 -18.94 25.49
CA THR A 120 -28.24 -19.03 24.30
C THR A 120 -27.61 -18.41 23.06
N HIS A 121 -26.62 -17.54 23.24
CA HIS A 121 -25.93 -16.83 22.17
C HIS A 121 -24.47 -16.63 22.54
N TRP A 122 -23.60 -16.65 21.54
CA TRP A 122 -22.18 -16.35 21.72
C TRP A 122 -21.95 -14.86 22.02
N THR A 123 -21.36 -14.58 23.17
CA THR A 123 -20.81 -13.27 23.51
C THR A 123 -19.33 -13.19 23.10
N GLY A 124 -18.79 -11.97 23.00
CA GLY A 124 -17.36 -11.80 22.71
C GLY A 124 -16.43 -12.43 23.76
N ARG A 125 -16.88 -12.54 25.01
CA ARG A 125 -16.12 -13.19 26.07
C ARG A 125 -16.05 -14.70 25.84
N GLU A 126 -17.20 -15.34 25.60
CA GLU A 126 -17.26 -16.79 25.38
C GLU A 126 -16.50 -17.20 24.12
N ILE A 127 -16.62 -16.43 23.03
CA ILE A 127 -15.85 -16.70 21.82
C ILE A 127 -14.35 -16.57 22.10
N ALA A 128 -13.92 -15.53 22.81
CA ALA A 128 -12.50 -15.36 23.15
C ALA A 128 -11.97 -16.53 23.99
N GLU A 129 -12.72 -16.93 25.03
CA GLU A 129 -12.36 -18.07 25.87
C GLU A 129 -12.25 -19.36 25.06
N GLU A 130 -13.23 -19.64 24.21
CA GLU A 130 -13.25 -20.89 23.46
C GLU A 130 -12.15 -20.95 22.40
N VAL A 131 -11.95 -19.89 21.59
CA VAL A 131 -10.90 -19.92 20.55
C VAL A 131 -9.50 -19.98 21.16
N MET A 132 -9.32 -19.52 22.40
CA MET A 132 -8.09 -19.75 23.17
C MET A 132 -8.01 -21.20 23.68
N GLN A 133 -9.11 -21.75 24.23
CA GLN A 133 -9.18 -23.13 24.73
C GLN A 133 -8.92 -24.17 23.63
N ARG A 134 -9.45 -23.94 22.43
CA ARG A 134 -9.25 -24.79 21.24
C ARG A 134 -7.88 -24.59 20.58
N GLY A 135 -7.06 -23.66 21.08
CA GLY A 135 -5.73 -23.36 20.53
C GLY A 135 -5.74 -22.65 19.16
N ILE A 136 -6.90 -22.17 18.71
CA ILE A 136 -7.06 -21.50 17.41
C ILE A 136 -6.32 -20.16 17.43
N ILE A 137 -6.50 -19.36 18.50
CA ILE A 137 -5.80 -18.08 18.70
C ILE A 137 -5.15 -18.09 20.09
N LYS A 138 -3.83 -17.90 20.14
CA LYS A 138 -3.06 -17.91 21.40
C LYS A 138 -3.52 -16.87 22.42
N TYR A 139 -3.92 -15.68 21.96
CA TYR A 139 -4.42 -14.61 22.80
C TYR A 139 -5.35 -13.69 22.03
N ILE A 140 -6.56 -13.48 22.55
CA ILE A 140 -7.52 -12.52 22.02
C ILE A 140 -8.33 -11.91 23.16
N SER A 141 -8.52 -10.60 23.15
CA SER A 141 -9.40 -9.95 24.12
C SER A 141 -10.87 -10.12 23.73
N PRO A 142 -11.80 -10.17 24.70
CA PRO A 142 -13.25 -10.24 24.41
C PRO A 142 -13.73 -9.16 23.44
N ARG A 143 -13.20 -7.93 23.57
CA ARG A 143 -13.53 -6.81 22.67
C ARG A 143 -13.03 -7.04 21.25
N HIS A 144 -11.85 -7.66 21.09
CA HIS A 144 -11.33 -8.00 19.77
C HIS A 144 -12.17 -9.12 19.13
N ALA A 145 -12.53 -10.15 19.89
CA ALA A 145 -13.44 -11.20 19.43
C ALA A 145 -14.79 -10.63 18.98
N SER A 146 -15.45 -9.79 19.79
CA SER A 146 -16.69 -9.10 19.38
C SER A 146 -16.53 -8.29 18.10
N ARG A 147 -15.39 -7.61 17.92
CA ARG A 147 -15.12 -6.81 16.71
C ARG A 147 -14.98 -7.70 15.48
N LEU A 148 -14.36 -8.88 15.60
CA LEU A 148 -14.23 -9.85 14.52
C LEU A 148 -15.59 -10.44 14.13
N LEU A 149 -16.43 -10.80 15.09
CA LEU A 149 -17.80 -11.26 14.84
C LEU A 149 -18.62 -10.21 14.10
N LYS A 150 -18.61 -8.96 14.60
CA LYS A 150 -19.31 -7.85 13.94
C LYS A 150 -18.83 -7.66 12.51
N LYS A 151 -17.51 -7.74 12.27
CA LYS A 151 -16.92 -7.61 10.94
C LYS A 151 -17.40 -8.72 10.00
N GLY A 152 -17.45 -9.97 10.47
CA GLY A 152 -17.97 -11.10 9.70
C GLY A 152 -19.47 -10.99 9.40
N MET A 153 -20.27 -10.42 10.31
CA MET A 153 -21.69 -10.19 10.10
C MET A 153 -21.99 -8.99 9.18
N SER A 154 -21.13 -7.96 9.18
CA SER A 154 -21.32 -6.73 8.38
C SER A 154 -20.75 -6.81 6.96
N SER A 155 -20.09 -7.91 6.59
CA SER A 155 -19.56 -8.15 5.26
C SER A 155 -19.90 -9.59 4.88
N PRO A 156 -21.07 -9.84 4.26
CA PRO A 156 -21.34 -11.15 3.70
C PRO A 156 -20.26 -11.45 2.65
N ILE A 157 -19.73 -12.68 2.72
CA ILE A 157 -18.78 -13.25 1.77
C ILE A 157 -19.40 -13.26 0.37
#